data_AF-A0A511FCU2-F1
#
_entry.id   AF-A0A511FCU2-F1
#
_cell.length_a   1.000
_cell.length_b   1.000
_cell.length_c   1.000
_cell.angle_alpha   90.00
_cell.angle_beta   90.00
_cell.angle_gamma   90.00
#
_symmetry.space_group_name_H-M   'P 1'
#
loop_
_entity.id
_entity.type
_entity.pdbx_description
1 polymer ?
#
loop_
_entity_poly.entity_id
_entity_poly.type
_entity_poly.pdbx_seq_one_letter_code
_entity_poly.pdbx_strand_id
1 'polypeptide(L)'
;MFDTGAVGIDRVPMRDMARQVPPSVITGARVTRPDEPPQVRAWIVDGRARDVEVDGEAVAWTPRAVHVHYVDAHGREGWVWVWASAVTRRP
;
A
#
# COMPACT_ATOMS: atom_id res chain seq x y z
N MET A 1 5.06 -24.43 25.72
CA MET A 1 5.88 -23.28 25.30
C MET A 1 6.05 -23.41 23.80
N PHE A 2 5.14 -22.82 23.03
CA PHE A 2 5.28 -22.77 21.58
C PHE A 2 6.08 -21.52 21.27
N ASP A 3 7.24 -21.74 20.65
CA ASP A 3 8.07 -20.72 20.06
C ASP A 3 7.25 -20.04 18.95
N THR A 4 6.71 -18.85 19.23
CA THR A 4 6.21 -17.96 18.19
C THR A 4 7.45 -17.38 17.53
N GLY A 5 8.06 -18.18 16.64
CA GLY A 5 9.07 -17.69 15.72
C GLY A 5 8.49 -16.47 15.03
N ALA A 6 9.10 -15.32 15.24
CA ALA A 6 8.77 -14.12 14.50
C ALA A 6 8.91 -14.48 13.02
N VAL A 7 7.79 -14.72 12.34
CA VAL A 7 7.77 -14.86 10.88
C VAL A 7 8.28 -13.52 10.39
N GLY A 8 9.54 -13.49 9.98
CA GLY A 8 10.14 -12.27 9.45
C GLY A 8 9.32 -11.85 8.25
N ILE A 9 8.52 -10.80 8.41
CA ILE A 9 7.76 -10.24 7.30
C ILE A 9 8.78 -9.74 6.29
N ASP A 10 8.90 -10.45 5.16
CA ASP A 10 9.78 -10.01 4.08
C ASP A 10 9.18 -8.73 3.48
N ARG A 11 9.96 -7.65 3.54
CA ARG A 11 9.53 -6.32 3.08
C ARG A 11 9.99 -6.15 1.64
N VAL A 12 9.18 -5.47 0.83
CA VAL A 12 9.63 -5.03 -0.49
C VAL A 12 10.89 -4.17 -0.31
N PRO A 13 12.05 -4.56 -0.86
CA PRO A 13 13.29 -3.82 -0.71
C PRO A 13 13.19 -2.47 -1.44
N MET A 14 13.94 -1.47 -0.98
CA MET A 14 13.84 -0.09 -1.48
C MET A 14 13.86 0.04 -3.02
N ARG A 15 14.71 -0.75 -3.70
CA ARG A 15 14.81 -0.73 -5.17
C ARG A 15 13.56 -1.24 -5.90
N ASP A 16 12.76 -2.08 -5.22
CA ASP A 16 11.55 -2.70 -5.77
C ASP A 16 10.28 -1.99 -5.28
N MET A 17 10.41 -1.02 -4.36
CA MET A 17 9.27 -0.29 -3.80
C MET A 17 8.46 0.42 -4.89
N ALA A 18 7.15 0.39 -4.74
CA ALA A 18 6.27 1.11 -5.63
C ALA A 18 6.49 2.63 -5.52
N ARG A 19 6.31 3.32 -6.65
CA ARG A 19 6.39 4.78 -6.68
C ARG A 19 5.21 5.39 -5.93
N GLN A 20 5.53 6.31 -5.04
CA GLN A 20 4.52 7.04 -4.27
C GLN A 20 4.02 8.27 -5.03
N VAL A 21 2.82 8.74 -4.69
CA VAL A 21 2.41 10.11 -5.03
C VAL A 21 3.41 11.12 -4.45
N PRO A 22 3.55 12.33 -5.04
CA PRO A 22 4.40 13.37 -4.48
C PRO A 22 4.04 13.69 -3.01
N PRO A 23 5.03 13.90 -2.11
CA PRO A 23 4.77 14.17 -0.69
C PRO A 23 3.87 15.39 -0.44
N SER A 24 3.86 16.37 -1.35
CA SER A 24 3.00 17.56 -1.29
C SER A 24 1.50 17.23 -1.39
N VAL A 25 1.12 16.06 -1.88
CA VAL A 25 -0.27 15.59 -1.90
C VAL A 25 -0.75 15.18 -0.51
N ILE A 26 0.17 14.71 0.35
CA ILE A 26 -0.13 14.20 1.69
C ILE A 26 0.14 15.24 2.77
N THR A 27 1.19 16.05 2.60
CA THR A 27 1.64 17.04 3.58
C THR A 27 0.52 18.04 3.87
N GLY A 28 0.13 18.14 5.15
CA GLY A 28 -0.95 19.04 5.61
C GLY A 28 -2.38 18.55 5.31
N ALA A 29 -2.55 17.42 4.61
CA ALA A 29 -3.86 16.84 4.39
C ALA A 29 -4.40 16.18 5.67
N ARG A 30 -5.73 16.23 5.86
CA ARG A 30 -6.39 15.43 6.90
C ARG A 30 -6.31 13.96 6.51
N VAL A 31 -5.57 13.18 7.29
CA VAL A 31 -5.44 11.73 7.11
C VAL A 31 -6.44 10.99 7.98
N THR A 32 -7.31 10.20 7.35
CA THR A 32 -8.19 9.25 8.02
C THR A 32 -7.46 7.91 8.17
N ARG A 33 -7.60 7.27 9.33
CA ARG A 33 -7.12 5.91 9.60
C ARG A 33 -8.28 5.11 10.17
N PRO A 34 -8.71 4.02 9.53
CA PRO A 34 -9.76 3.16 10.06
C PRO A 34 -9.19 2.25 11.16
N ASP A 35 -10.06 1.79 12.05
CA ASP A 35 -9.71 0.71 12.99
C ASP A 35 -9.58 -0.64 12.25
N GLU A 36 -10.44 -0.87 11.24
CA GLU A 36 -10.41 -2.03 10.36
C GLU A 36 -10.17 -1.58 8.89
N PRO A 37 -8.96 -1.81 8.34
CA PRO A 37 -8.63 -1.45 6.97
C PRO A 37 -9.52 -2.17 5.94
N PRO A 38 -10.23 -1.46 5.03
CA PRO A 38 -11.02 -2.11 4.01
C PRO A 38 -10.12 -2.71 2.92
N GLN A 39 -10.56 -3.84 2.38
CA GLN A 39 -9.93 -4.51 1.24
C GLN A 39 -10.10 -3.69 -0.04
N VAL A 40 -9.03 -3.58 -0.83
CA VAL A 40 -8.98 -2.80 -2.06
C VAL A 40 -8.21 -3.53 -3.17
N ARG A 41 -8.48 -3.10 -4.41
CA ARG A 41 -7.55 -3.24 -5.53
C ARG A 41 -6.90 -1.90 -5.80
N ALA A 42 -5.60 -1.88 -6.04
CA ALA A 42 -4.86 -0.68 -6.36
C ALA A 42 -3.98 -0.88 -7.59
N TRP A 43 -3.97 0.10 -8.48
CA TRP A 43 -2.92 0.22 -9.49
C TRP A 43 -1.70 0.91 -8.87
N ILE A 44 -0.54 0.26 -8.96
CA ILE A 44 0.74 0.78 -8.49
C ILE A 44 1.73 0.81 -9.66
N VAL A 45 2.73 1.69 -9.57
CA VAL A 45 3.91 1.63 -10.45
C VAL A 45 5.03 0.96 -9.66
N ASP A 46 5.42 -0.26 -10.03
CA ASP A 46 6.43 -1.02 -9.31
C ASP A 46 7.85 -0.43 -9.47
N GLY A 47 8.83 -0.99 -8.74
CA GLY A 47 10.24 -0.56 -8.84
C GLY A 47 10.86 -0.74 -10.23
N ARG A 48 10.21 -1.47 -11.14
CA ARG A 48 10.61 -1.67 -12.55
C ARG A 48 9.84 -0.76 -13.51
N ALA A 49 9.13 0.24 -12.99
CA ALA A 49 8.32 1.20 -13.74
C ALA A 49 7.16 0.57 -14.52
N ARG A 50 6.60 -0.55 -14.04
CA ARG A 50 5.44 -1.21 -14.64
C ARG A 50 4.18 -0.86 -13.86
N ASP A 51 3.09 -0.61 -14.58
CA ASP A 51 1.75 -0.54 -13.98
C ASP A 51 1.27 -1.96 -13.66
N VAL A 52 1.00 -2.23 -12.39
CA VAL A 52 0.51 -3.52 -11.90
C VAL A 52 -0.68 -3.30 -10.98
N GLU A 53 -1.69 -4.16 -11.11
CA GLU A 53 -2.81 -4.21 -10.18
C GLU A 53 -2.46 -5.15 -9.02
N VAL A 54 -2.66 -4.68 -7.79
CA VAL A 54 -2.42 -5.44 -6.57
C VAL A 54 -3.65 -5.47 -5.68
N ASP A 55 -3.75 -6.55 -4.91
CA ASP A 55 -4.67 -6.64 -3.79
C ASP A 55 -4.01 -6.08 -2.54
N GLY A 56 -4.81 -5.46 -1.69
CA GLY A 56 -4.29 -4.87 -0.46
C GLY A 56 -5.37 -4.25 0.42
N GLU A 57 -4.90 -3.50 1.41
CA GLU A 57 -5.71 -2.87 2.44
C GLU A 57 -5.49 -1.36 2.44
N ALA A 58 -6.57 -0.58 2.49
CA ALA A 58 -6.48 0.88 2.62
C ALA A 58 -6.29 1.28 4.10
N VAL A 59 -5.04 1.25 4.57
CA VAL A 59 -4.68 1.50 5.97
C VAL A 59 -4.75 2.97 6.38
N ALA A 60 -4.76 3.89 5.41
CA ALA A 60 -5.05 5.30 5.63
C ALA A 60 -5.49 5.99 4.33
N TRP A 61 -6.15 7.14 4.40
CA TRP A 61 -6.43 7.93 3.21
C TRP A 61 -6.58 9.43 3.49
N THR A 62 -6.38 10.20 2.43
CA THR A 62 -6.78 11.60 2.29
C THR A 62 -7.88 11.67 1.22
N PRO A 63 -8.50 12.83 0.97
CA PRO A 63 -9.41 12.97 -0.18
C PRO A 63 -8.77 12.66 -1.55
N ARG A 64 -7.43 12.72 -1.67
CA ARG A 64 -6.72 12.61 -2.96
C ARG A 64 -5.87 11.37 -3.11
N ALA A 65 -5.55 10.69 -2.02
CA ALA A 65 -4.60 9.58 -2.02
C ALA A 65 -4.94 8.56 -0.94
N VAL A 66 -4.57 7.31 -1.18
CA VAL A 66 -4.79 6.18 -0.28
C VAL A 66 -3.43 5.54 0.02
N HIS A 67 -3.19 5.26 1.29
CA HIS A 67 -2.07 4.46 1.75
C HIS A 67 -2.48 3.00 1.70
N VAL A 68 -1.87 2.25 0.79
CA VAL A 68 -2.18 0.85 0.56
C VAL A 68 -1.07 0.00 1.17
N HIS A 69 -1.45 -0.93 2.03
CA HIS A 69 -0.63 -2.10 2.37
C HIS A 69 -0.93 -3.19 1.35
N TYR A 70 0.08 -3.70 0.66
CA TYR A 70 -0.08 -4.69 -0.41
C TYR A 70 0.95 -5.80 -0.28
N VAL A 71 0.68 -6.90 -0.96
CA VAL A 71 1.64 -8.00 -1.15
C VAL A 71 2.03 -8.04 -2.62
N ASP A 72 3.34 -8.02 -2.90
CA ASP A 72 3.84 -8.08 -4.28
C ASP A 72 3.81 -9.51 -4.85
N ALA A 73 4.15 -9.67 -6.13
CA ALA A 73 4.18 -10.96 -6.81
C ALA A 73 5.19 -11.97 -6.22
N HIS A 74 6.08 -11.53 -5.31
CA HIS A 74 7.04 -12.36 -4.61
C HIS A 74 6.61 -12.68 -3.17
N GLY A 75 5.39 -12.30 -2.77
CA GLY A 75 4.88 -12.53 -1.41
C GLY A 75 5.43 -11.55 -0.38
N ARG A 76 6.01 -10.42 -0.81
CA ARG A 76 6.62 -9.42 0.08
C ARG A 76 5.64 -8.29 0.37
N GLU A 77 5.67 -7.78 1.60
CA GLU A 77 4.80 -6.69 2.00
C GLU A 77 5.36 -5.33 1.64
N GLY A 78 4.51 -4.48 1.06
CA GLY A 78 4.83 -3.11 0.69
C GLY A 78 3.76 -2.11 1.15
N TRP A 79 4.18 -0.85 1.27
CA TRP A 79 3.30 0.28 1.57
C TRP A 79 3.52 1.37 0.54
N VAL A 80 2.43 1.92 0.01
CA VAL A 80 2.51 2.96 -1.00
C VAL A 80 1.34 3.92 -0.87
N TRP A 81 1.62 5.22 -0.96
CA TRP A 81 0.58 6.20 -1.22
C TRP A 81 0.32 6.28 -2.73
N VAL A 82 -0.88 5.93 -3.16
CA VAL A 82 -1.35 6.05 -4.54
C VAL A 82 -2.48 7.07 -4.64
N TRP A 83 -2.73 7.58 -5.85
CA TRP A 83 -3.89 8.43 -6.10
C TRP A 83 -5.18 7.70 -5.75
N ALA A 84 -6.16 8.40 -5.18
CA ALA A 84 -7.45 7.78 -4.82
C ALA A 84 -8.17 7.19 -6.04
N SER A 85 -8.00 7.78 -7.23
CA SER A 85 -8.54 7.26 -8.49
C SER A 85 -7.89 5.96 -8.97
N ALA A 86 -6.75 5.57 -8.41
CA ALA A 86 -6.08 4.31 -8.70
C ALA A 86 -6.58 3.17 -7.80
N VAL A 87 -7.49 3.44 -6.86
CA VAL A 87 -7.95 2.47 -5.87
C VAL A 87 -9.44 2.19 -6.06
N THR A 88 -9.78 0.91 -6.12
CA THR A 88 -11.16 0.42 -6.12
C THR A 88 -11.42 -0.37 -4.84
N ARG A 89 -12.46 0.00 -4.09
CA ARG A 89 -12.89 -0.75 -2.91
C ARG A 89 -13.45 -2.11 -3.32
N ARG A 90 -13.08 -3.17 -2.60
CA ARG A 90 -13.73 -4.48 -2.74
C ARG A 90 -14.96 -4.57 -1.82
N PRO A 91 -16.05 -5.19 -2.28
CA PRO A 91 -17.23 -5.43 -1.47
C PRO A 91 -16.95 -6.37 -0.29
#